data_AF-A0A1E7KN88-F1
#
_entry.id   AF-A0A1E7KN88-F1
#
_cell.length_a   1.000
_cell.length_b   1.000
_cell.length_c   1.000
_cell.angle_alpha   90.00
_cell.angle_beta   90.00
_cell.angle_gamma   90.00
#
_symmetry.space_group_name_H-M   'P 1'
#
loop_
_entity.id
_entity.type
_entity.pdbx_description
1 polymer ?
#
loop_
_entity_poly.entity_id
_entity_poly.type
_entity_poly.pdbx_seq_one_letter_code
_entity_poly.pdbx_strand_id
1 'polypeptide(L)'
;MSGHQAYGRPLSLFHHDHPLLGHLVHDTLHDLTGRLTAVCPEVNPAASRTLTAIPGDGPPVAWLRPPQGGGQEWTTPLDHIREPKP
;
A
#
# COMPACT_ATOMS: atom_id res chain seq x y z
N MET A 1 1.14 42.44 -8.51
CA MET A 1 0.83 41.67 -7.29
C MET A 1 -0.13 40.54 -7.67
N SER A 2 0.19 39.33 -7.20
CA SER A 2 -0.62 38.09 -7.15
C SER A 2 -1.07 37.52 -8.50
N GLY A 3 -0.67 36.32 -8.94
CA GLY A 3 -0.27 35.13 -8.21
C GLY A 3 -1.42 34.13 -8.18
N HIS A 4 -1.61 33.35 -9.25
CA HIS A 4 -2.37 32.10 -9.19
C HIS A 4 -1.41 30.97 -9.54
N GLN A 5 -0.83 30.42 -8.48
CA GLN A 5 -0.05 29.19 -8.48
C GLN A 5 -0.93 28.06 -9.04
N ALA A 6 -0.35 27.26 -9.93
CA ALA A 6 -0.92 26.01 -10.42
C ALA A 6 -1.49 25.19 -9.27
N TYR A 7 -2.76 24.77 -9.38
CA TYR A 7 -3.36 23.86 -8.43
C TYR A 7 -2.52 22.59 -8.36
N GLY A 8 -1.85 22.46 -7.23
CA GLY A 8 -0.72 21.58 -7.02
C GLY A 8 -1.12 20.12 -6.88
N ARG A 9 -0.27 19.31 -7.51
CA ARG A 9 0.09 17.92 -7.26
C ARG A 9 -1.00 16.84 -7.48
N PRO A 10 -0.63 15.74 -8.17
CA PRO A 10 -1.47 14.55 -8.20
C PRO A 10 -1.71 14.08 -6.76
N LEU A 11 -2.94 13.65 -6.50
CA LEU A 11 -3.33 12.94 -5.30
C LEU A 11 -2.36 11.76 -5.13
N SER A 12 -1.36 11.90 -4.25
CA SER A 12 -0.72 10.72 -3.69
C SER A 12 -1.87 9.91 -3.11
N LEU A 13 -2.09 8.69 -3.61
CA LEU A 13 -3.15 7.77 -3.18
C LEU A 13 -2.90 7.25 -1.74
N PHE A 14 -2.56 8.15 -0.82
CA PHE A 14 -2.16 7.90 0.56
C PHE A 14 -1.02 6.87 0.70
N HIS A 15 -0.15 6.79 -0.31
CA HIS A 15 1.03 5.93 -0.23
C HIS A 15 2.00 6.49 0.82
N HIS A 16 2.40 5.63 1.76
CA HIS A 16 3.44 5.90 2.72
C HIS A 16 4.76 5.33 2.20
N ASP A 17 5.85 6.06 2.41
CA ASP A 17 7.19 5.54 2.13
C ASP A 17 7.52 4.38 3.07
N HIS A 18 8.17 3.36 2.53
CA HIS A 18 8.67 2.22 3.29
C HIS A 18 9.96 1.68 2.66
N PRO A 19 11.00 1.36 3.45
CA PRO A 19 12.31 0.96 2.92
C PRO A 19 12.28 -0.32 2.08
N LEU A 20 11.29 -1.18 2.32
CA LEU A 20 11.10 -2.42 1.57
C LEU A 20 10.22 -2.26 0.31
N LEU A 21 9.80 -1.04 -0.06
CA LEU A 21 9.02 -0.84 -1.28
C LEU A 21 9.80 -1.34 -2.51
N GLY A 22 9.13 -2.16 -3.32
CA GLY A 22 9.74 -2.83 -4.47
C GLY A 22 10.60 -4.05 -4.12
N HIS A 23 10.77 -4.41 -2.85
CA HIS A 23 11.52 -5.59 -2.44
C HIS A 23 10.59 -6.78 -2.21
N LEU A 24 11.17 -7.99 -2.23
CA LEU A 24 10.49 -9.17 -1.72
C LEU A 24 10.41 -9.06 -0.21
N VAL A 25 9.28 -9.48 0.34
CA VAL A 25 9.03 -9.56 1.78
C VAL A 25 8.33 -10.88 2.09
N HIS A 26 8.59 -11.41 3.28
CA HIS A 26 7.84 -12.53 3.84
C HIS A 26 6.68 -11.98 4.66
N ASP A 27 5.46 -12.36 4.29
CA ASP A 27 4.23 -12.11 5.03
C ASP A 27 4.05 -13.23 6.04
N THR A 28 4.31 -12.95 7.31
CA THR A 28 4.26 -13.95 8.38
C THR A 28 2.83 -14.30 8.78
N LEU A 29 1.82 -13.53 8.36
CA LEU A 29 0.41 -13.84 8.65
C LEU A 29 -0.10 -14.98 7.77
N HIS A 30 0.22 -14.90 6.47
CA HIS A 30 -0.23 -15.87 5.47
C HIS A 30 0.83 -16.93 5.13
N ASP A 31 2.04 -16.76 5.66
CA ASP A 31 3.24 -17.55 5.33
C ASP A 31 3.54 -17.55 3.81
N LEU A 32 3.42 -16.37 3.20
CA LEU A 32 3.62 -16.15 1.76
C LEU A 32 4.76 -15.17 1.50
N THR A 33 5.42 -15.31 0.35
CA THR A 33 6.39 -14.31 -0.12
C THR A 33 5.78 -13.48 -1.23
N GLY A 34 5.83 -12.16 -1.09
CA GLY A 34 5.31 -11.21 -2.08
C GLY A 34 6.27 -10.05 -2.30
N ARG A 35 6.10 -9.32 -3.41
CA ARG A 35 6.77 -8.03 -3.61
C ARG A 35 5.91 -6.93 -3.00
N LEU A 36 6.49 -6.10 -2.13
CA LEU A 36 5.81 -4.93 -1.57
C LEU A 36 5.65 -3.86 -2.65
N THR A 37 4.41 -3.53 -3.02
CA THR A 37 4.11 -2.56 -4.09
C THR A 37 3.65 -1.22 -3.56
N ALA A 38 3.00 -1.23 -2.40
CA ALA A 38 2.45 -0.03 -1.76
C ALA A 38 2.30 -0.24 -0.25
N VAL A 39 2.29 0.86 0.47
CA VAL A 39 1.86 0.94 1.87
C VAL A 39 0.82 2.04 1.94
N CYS A 40 -0.41 1.71 2.32
CA CYS A 40 -1.52 2.67 2.33
C CYS A 40 -2.36 2.47 3.59
N PRO A 41 -3.07 3.50 4.09
CA PRO A 41 -4.12 3.31 5.09
C PRO A 41 -5.09 2.20 4.67
N GLU A 42 -5.58 1.44 5.63
CA GLU A 42 -6.68 0.52 5.38
C GLU A 42 -7.87 1.32 4.82
N VAL A 43 -8.30 1.02 3.60
CA VAL A 43 -9.47 1.69 3.02
C VAL A 43 -10.72 1.15 3.68
N ASN A 44 -11.60 2.04 4.15
CA ASN A 44 -12.90 1.61 4.66
C ASN A 44 -13.65 0.88 3.51
N PRO A 45 -14.10 -0.38 3.69
CA PRO A 45 -14.79 -1.14 2.64
C PRO A 45 -16.04 -0.43 2.09
N ALA A 46 -16.68 0.42 2.90
CA ALA A 46 -17.80 1.25 2.46
C ALA A 46 -17.36 2.38 1.52
N ALA A 47 -16.14 2.89 1.67
CA ALA A 47 -15.56 3.92 0.80
C ALA A 47 -15.13 3.36 -0.56
N SER A 48 -14.76 2.08 -0.65
CA SER A 48 -14.33 1.41 -1.89
C SER A 48 -15.40 1.36 -3.00
N ARG A 49 -16.67 1.65 -2.68
CA ARG A 49 -17.80 1.72 -3.65
C ARG A 49 -18.02 3.11 -4.24
N THR A 50 -17.27 4.11 -3.79
CA THR A 50 -17.37 5.50 -4.23
C THR A 50 -16.04 5.93 -4.81
N LEU A 51 -16.05 6.67 -5.92
CA LEU A 51 -14.83 7.22 -6.56
C LEU A 51 -13.99 8.11 -5.62
N THR A 52 -14.56 8.47 -4.46
CA THR A 52 -13.88 9.11 -3.34
C THR A 52 -13.51 8.05 -2.32
N ALA A 53 -12.40 7.34 -2.53
CA ALA A 53 -11.83 6.48 -1.50
C ALA A 53 -11.39 7.38 -0.33
N ILE A 54 -12.22 7.43 0.73
CA ILE A 54 -11.84 8.04 1.99
C ILE A 54 -10.84 7.09 2.65
N PRO A 55 -9.60 7.51 2.93
CA PRO A 55 -8.68 6.68 3.69
C PRO A 55 -9.35 6.32 5.01
N GLY A 56 -9.36 5.03 5.37
CA GLY A 56 -9.87 4.65 6.68
C GLY A 56 -8.93 5.15 7.77
N ASP A 57 -9.45 5.32 8.97
CA ASP A 57 -8.68 5.69 10.16
C ASP A 57 -7.86 4.50 10.72
N GLY A 58 -7.83 3.37 10.00
CA GLY A 58 -7.11 2.16 10.36
C GLY A 58 -5.61 2.28 10.16
N PRO A 59 -4.81 1.40 10.80
CA PRO A 59 -3.37 1.37 10.59
C PRO A 59 -3.04 1.09 9.11
N PRO A 60 -1.90 1.58 8.61
CA PRO A 60 -1.49 1.30 7.24
C PRO A 60 -1.20 -0.19 7.03
N VAL A 61 -1.55 -0.67 5.84
CA VAL A 61 -1.38 -2.05 5.39
C VAL A 61 -0.37 -2.12 4.25
N ALA A 62 0.36 -3.23 4.19
CA ALA A 62 1.22 -3.60 3.07
C ALA A 62 0.39 -4.21 1.95
N TRP A 63 0.56 -3.71 0.73
CA TRP A 63 0.02 -4.31 -0.49
C TRP A 63 1.10 -5.16 -1.15
N LEU A 64 0.79 -6.45 -1.33
CA LEU A 64 1.71 -7.44 -1.84
C LEU A 64 1.17 -8.04 -3.14
N ARG A 65 2.10 -8.29 -4.06
CA ARG A 65 1.82 -9.05 -5.29
C ARG A 65 2.70 -10.29 -5.39
N PRO A 66 2.26 -11.34 -6.10
CA PRO A 66 3.11 -12.51 -6.34
C PRO A 66 4.42 -12.13 -7.04
N PRO A 67 5.57 -12.73 -6.63
CA PRO A 67 6.89 -12.39 -7.17
C PRO A 67 7.04 -12.63 -8.67
N GLN A 68 6.40 -13.69 -9.17
CA GLN A 68 6.50 -14.17 -10.56
C GLN A 68 5.63 -13.36 -11.54
N GLY A 69 4.82 -12.43 -11.03
CA GLY A 69 3.76 -11.81 -11.81
C GLY A 69 2.56 -12.74 -12.02
N GLY A 70 1.40 -12.16 -12.31
CA GLY A 70 0.13 -12.89 -12.26
C GLY A 70 -0.31 -13.21 -10.82
N GLY A 71 -1.49 -13.81 -10.66
CA GLY A 71 -2.09 -14.12 -9.36
C GLY A 71 -2.78 -12.93 -8.68
N GLN A 72 -3.41 -13.20 -7.54
CA GLN A 72 -4.19 -12.21 -6.80
C GLN A 72 -3.28 -11.42 -5.85
N GLU A 73 -3.40 -10.10 -5.89
CA GLU A 73 -2.79 -9.21 -4.90
C GLU A 73 -3.50 -9.37 -3.56
N TRP A 74 -2.77 -9.13 -2.48
CA TRP A 74 -3.32 -9.21 -1.13
C TRP A 74 -2.75 -8.12 -0.23
N THR A 75 -3.44 -7.87 0.86
CA THR A 75 -3.02 -6.92 1.89
C THR A 75 -2.68 -7.65 3.19
N THR A 76 -1.66 -7.18 3.89
CA THR A 76 -1.29 -7.69 5.22
C THR A 76 -0.89 -6.52 6.13
N PRO A 77 -1.08 -6.60 7.45
CA PRO A 77 -0.57 -5.59 8.38
C PRO A 77 0.93 -5.36 8.23
N LEU A 78 1.41 -4.12 8.35
CA LEU A 78 2.84 -3.80 8.19
C LEU A 78 3.74 -4.51 9.21
N ASP A 79 3.24 -4.74 10.42
CA ASP A 79 3.96 -5.46 11.46
C ASP A 79 4.06 -6.97 11.20
N HIS A 80 3.46 -7.48 10.11
CA HIS A 80 3.58 -8.86 9.65
C HIS A 80 4.49 -9.03 8.42
N ILE A 81 5.04 -7.95 7.86
CA ILE A 81 6.06 -8.08 6.79
C ILE A 81 7.47 -8.10 7.36
N ARG A 82 8.31 -8.99 6.83
CA ARG A 82 9.73 -9.10 7.16
C ARG A 82 10.57 -9.15 5.90
N GLU A 83 11.84 -8.77 6.02
CA GLU A 83 12.81 -9.12 5.00
C GLU A 83 12.82 -10.64 4.79
N PRO A 84 12.96 -11.13 3.55
CA PRO A 84 13.09 -12.55 3.30
C PRO A 84 14.31 -13.08 4.04
N LYS A 85 14.19 -14.25 4.67
CA LYS A 85 15.37 -14.93 5.20
C LYS A 85 16.30 -15.29 4.01
N PRO A 86 17.63 -15.12 4.17
CA PRO A 86 18.60 -15.53 3.16
C PRO A 86 18.58 -17.04 2.91
#